data_AF-A0A972IKV3-F1
#
_entry.id   AF-A0A972IKV3-F1
#
_cell.length_a   1.000
_cell.length_b   1.000
_cell.length_c   1.000
_cell.angle_alpha   90.00
_cell.angle_beta   90.00
_cell.angle_gamma   90.00
#
_symmetry.space_group_name_H-M   'P 1'
#
loop_
_entity.id
_entity.type
_entity.pdbx_description
1 polymer ?
#
loop_
_entity_poly.entity_id
_entity_poly.type
_entity_poly.pdbx_seq_one_letter_code
_entity_poly.pdbx_strand_id
1 'polypeptide(L)'
;MKRCLLFIALACLALAPVASATIMRQEWHQDIDASRPAIINFLVDLVNPVPVPDVEVIMDESFYHGDHRDYYVAKFYGWLTVPETGNYQFHYACDDYGMLYVSQDEEMANAVEVAYVDGWCADAEWNKYPTTQHSEVMTLKKGQVMAVMAFFQDDAGGDNMDIGWTGPGLSSDITNPTYLTDYITHIPPTPTLAKGPKPEDGAIDIPRDVVMSWTAGKYAATHDVYFGTAFDDVNAASRSNPLGVLVSQGQAAATYDPAGLLEFDTTYYWRIDEVNAAPSTQIFRGKVWSFTTEPFAYPVANIIATTNGVSDEGSGPERTVDGSGLNAADEHSTEATDMWLALPGAEPLYIQYEFDRVYKLHEMLVWNYNVQFELLLGFGLKGVTVEYSENGADWTTLGDFEFARATAKASYAANTTVAFDGVPVKFVRINVNSGYGMMGQFGLSEVRFMYIPAHAREPQPADGAADVEVGTALAWRSGREAASHEVYLGADPDALALAGTVSSATFAPALEFGSIYYWQVVEVNEADAVTAWTGDLWSFSTQDYASIDGFEAYNDDIEAGTAIFYTWLDGWVNDTGSSVGYIETPFAEKTIVHGGSQSMPLAYDNATSPFYSE
;
A
#
# COMPACT_ATOMS: atom_id res chain seq x y z
N MET A 1 61.34 43.64 25.29
CA MET A 1 60.97 44.26 24.00
C MET A 1 59.59 43.78 23.60
N LYS A 2 58.74 44.71 23.15
CA LYS A 2 57.32 44.56 22.82
C LYS A 2 57.05 43.54 21.69
N ARG A 3 55.88 42.87 21.77
CA ARG A 3 54.84 42.69 20.72
C ARG A 3 53.90 41.55 21.18
N CYS A 4 52.72 41.84 21.72
CA CYS A 4 51.44 41.96 20.99
C CYS A 4 51.21 40.83 19.98
N LEU A 5 50.40 39.83 20.35
CA LEU A 5 49.61 39.06 19.39
C LEU A 5 48.16 39.01 19.85
N LEU A 6 47.34 39.33 18.87
CA LEU A 6 45.92 39.67 18.88
C LEU A 6 45.11 38.37 18.93
N PHE A 7 44.16 38.27 19.85
CA PHE A 7 43.10 37.27 19.77
C PHE A 7 42.16 37.66 18.63
N ILE A 8 42.14 36.89 17.54
CA ILE A 8 41.08 36.97 16.53
C ILE A 8 40.00 36.00 16.99
N ALA A 9 38.95 36.55 17.61
CA ALA A 9 37.68 35.85 17.75
C ALA A 9 37.02 35.85 16.37
N LEU A 10 37.04 34.69 15.71
CA LEU A 10 36.29 34.48 14.47
C LEU A 10 34.82 34.32 14.88
N ALA A 11 34.06 35.41 14.79
CA ALA A 11 32.61 35.35 14.83
C ALA A 11 32.13 34.68 13.53
N CYS A 12 31.87 33.37 13.59
CA CYS A 12 31.05 32.71 12.57
C CYS A 12 29.64 33.29 12.67
N LEU A 13 29.36 34.28 11.82
CA LEU A 13 28.02 34.70 11.51
C LEU A 13 27.39 33.59 10.66
N ALA A 14 26.81 32.59 11.31
CA ALA A 14 25.88 31.68 10.66
C ALA A 14 24.61 32.50 10.35
N LEU A 15 24.56 33.08 9.15
CA LEU A 15 23.29 33.48 8.55
C LEU A 15 22.58 32.18 8.16
N ALA A 16 21.89 31.59 9.12
CA ALA A 16 20.83 30.62 8.81
C ALA A 16 19.71 31.40 8.11
N PRO A 17 19.12 30.89 7.02
CA PRO A 17 17.84 31.41 6.56
C PRO A 17 16.82 31.03 7.64
N VAL A 18 16.36 32.01 8.42
CA VAL A 18 15.22 31.82 9.31
C VAL A 18 14.00 31.78 8.39
N ALA A 19 13.64 30.60 7.92
CA ALA A 19 12.31 30.37 7.37
C ALA A 19 11.31 30.53 8.53
N SER A 20 10.50 31.59 8.47
CA SER A 20 9.64 32.08 9.56
C SER A 20 8.22 31.52 9.46
N ALA A 21 8.10 30.21 9.27
CA ALA A 21 6.82 29.51 9.17
C ALA A 21 6.37 29.02 10.54
N THR A 22 5.28 29.57 11.11
CA THR A 22 4.99 29.43 12.55
C THR A 22 3.55 29.07 12.91
N ILE A 23 2.55 29.13 12.01
CA ILE A 23 1.16 28.69 12.28
C ILE A 23 0.72 27.53 11.37
N MET A 24 -0.02 26.55 11.89
CA MET A 24 -0.61 25.47 11.09
C MET A 24 -1.98 25.90 10.56
N ARG A 25 -2.25 25.63 9.27
CA ARG A 25 -3.58 25.71 8.66
C ARG A 25 -4.05 24.32 8.23
N GLN A 26 -5.28 23.99 8.61
CA GLN A 26 -6.00 22.81 8.15
C GLN A 26 -7.33 23.24 7.52
N GLU A 27 -7.74 22.62 6.42
CA GLU A 27 -9.03 22.89 5.76
C GLU A 27 -9.85 21.62 5.57
N TRP A 28 -11.17 21.78 5.59
CA TRP A 28 -12.15 20.77 5.23
C TRP A 28 -13.13 21.36 4.23
N HIS A 29 -13.21 20.76 3.05
CA HIS A 29 -14.02 21.20 1.92
C HIS A 29 -15.43 20.60 1.96
N GLN A 30 -15.90 20.30 3.17
CA GLN A 30 -17.25 19.84 3.42
C GLN A 30 -18.14 21.03 3.73
N ASP A 31 -19.21 21.14 2.96
CA ASP A 31 -20.25 22.14 3.18
C ASP A 31 -20.95 21.88 4.53
N ILE A 32 -20.97 22.91 5.38
CA ILE A 32 -21.65 22.91 6.68
C ILE A 32 -22.53 24.14 6.80
N ASP A 33 -23.60 24.05 7.59
CA ASP A 33 -24.51 25.19 7.82
C ASP A 33 -23.72 26.44 8.29
N ALA A 34 -23.91 27.59 7.64
CA ALA A 34 -23.20 28.84 7.96
C ALA A 34 -23.51 29.37 9.38
N SER A 35 -22.78 28.85 10.37
CA SER A 35 -22.95 29.18 11.79
C SER A 35 -21.82 28.63 12.66
N ARG A 36 -21.46 29.34 13.74
CA ARG A 36 -20.49 28.85 14.73
C ARG A 36 -20.87 27.50 15.36
N PRO A 37 -22.14 27.23 15.73
CA PRO A 37 -22.53 25.90 16.21
C PRO A 37 -22.29 24.79 15.19
N ALA A 38 -22.41 25.05 13.89
CA ALA A 38 -22.09 24.05 12.87
C ALA A 38 -20.60 23.78 12.79
N ILE A 39 -19.75 24.82 12.86
CA ILE A 39 -18.29 24.65 12.97
C ILE A 39 -17.95 23.79 14.20
N ILE A 40 -18.53 24.10 15.36
CA ILE A 40 -18.30 23.34 16.60
C ILE A 40 -18.80 21.90 16.48
N ASN A 41 -19.98 21.68 15.90
CA ASN A 41 -20.56 20.34 15.70
C ASN A 41 -19.79 19.51 14.66
N PHE A 42 -19.18 20.17 13.68
CA PHE A 42 -18.31 19.53 12.70
C PHE A 42 -16.97 19.14 13.33
N LEU A 43 -16.45 19.98 14.23
CA LEU A 43 -15.11 19.85 14.81
C LEU A 43 -15.11 19.29 16.24
N VAL A 44 -16.18 18.64 16.70
CA VAL A 44 -16.42 18.24 18.10
C VAL A 44 -15.16 17.64 18.77
N ASP A 45 -14.54 18.50 19.56
CA ASP A 45 -13.67 18.29 20.71
C ASP A 45 -12.28 17.63 20.52
N LEU A 46 -11.31 18.16 21.28
CA LEU A 46 -9.86 17.96 21.25
C LEU A 46 -9.34 16.52 21.47
N VAL A 47 -10.19 15.49 21.55
CA VAL A 47 -9.81 14.15 22.06
C VAL A 47 -10.37 12.95 21.25
N ASN A 48 -11.14 13.12 20.17
CA ASN A 48 -11.55 11.99 19.30
C ASN A 48 -11.88 12.45 17.86
N PRO A 49 -11.92 11.56 16.85
CA PRO A 49 -11.25 11.82 15.58
C PRO A 49 -11.95 12.91 14.75
N VAL A 50 -11.22 14.00 14.53
CA VAL A 50 -11.47 15.00 13.48
C VAL A 50 -11.48 14.30 12.12
N PRO A 51 -12.33 14.72 11.16
CA PRO A 51 -12.15 14.31 9.77
C PRO A 51 -10.71 14.64 9.30
N VAL A 52 -10.12 13.80 8.46
CA VAL A 52 -8.81 14.12 7.88
C VAL A 52 -8.95 15.41 7.06
N PRO A 53 -8.11 16.45 7.27
CA PRO A 53 -8.22 17.67 6.48
C PRO A 53 -7.87 17.42 5.02
N ASP A 54 -8.54 18.15 4.12
CA ASP A 54 -8.26 18.15 2.68
C ASP A 54 -6.97 18.91 2.37
N VAL A 55 -6.64 19.93 3.18
CA VAL A 55 -5.41 20.71 3.10
C VAL A 55 -4.78 20.81 4.48
N GLU A 56 -3.46 20.58 4.57
CA GLU A 56 -2.67 20.82 5.78
C GLU A 56 -1.34 21.49 5.39
N VAL A 57 -1.15 22.74 5.81
CA VAL A 57 0.02 23.55 5.45
C VAL A 57 0.50 24.40 6.62
N ILE A 58 1.82 24.61 6.70
CA ILE A 58 2.40 25.57 7.65
C ILE A 58 2.50 26.92 6.93
N MET A 59 2.08 27.98 7.60
CA MET A 59 2.11 29.35 7.10
C MET A 59 2.98 30.26 7.98
N ASP A 60 3.44 31.34 7.36
CA ASP A 60 4.36 32.33 7.96
C ASP A 60 3.63 33.49 8.61
N GLU A 61 2.30 33.52 8.53
CA GLU A 61 1.49 34.70 8.86
C GLU A 61 0.31 34.30 9.75
N SER A 62 0.01 35.12 10.76
CA SER A 62 -1.21 34.97 11.59
C SER A 62 -2.42 35.66 10.96
N PHE A 63 -2.40 35.82 9.63
CA PHE A 63 -3.51 36.25 8.82
C PHE A 63 -3.62 35.38 7.57
N TYR A 64 -4.77 35.39 6.95
CA TYR A 64 -5.08 34.66 5.72
C TYR A 64 -6.07 35.48 4.92
N HIS A 65 -5.70 35.92 3.72
CA HIS A 65 -6.53 36.78 2.86
C HIS A 65 -6.56 36.24 1.43
N GLY A 66 -7.64 36.46 0.70
CA GLY A 66 -7.71 36.22 -0.74
C GLY A 66 -9.08 35.77 -1.21
N ASP A 67 -9.09 34.95 -2.25
CA ASP A 67 -10.26 34.23 -2.76
C ASP A 67 -9.70 32.89 -3.22
N HIS A 68 -9.66 31.95 -2.29
CA HIS A 68 -9.01 30.64 -2.43
C HIS A 68 -10.03 29.54 -2.64
N ARG A 69 -11.20 29.62 -2.00
CA ARG A 69 -12.30 28.63 -2.11
C ARG A 69 -13.61 29.16 -1.49
N ASP A 70 -14.74 28.61 -1.93
CA ASP A 70 -16.05 28.75 -1.27
C ASP A 70 -16.44 27.45 -0.52
N TYR A 71 -17.30 27.56 0.51
CA TYR A 71 -17.92 26.44 1.24
C TYR A 71 -16.93 25.51 1.96
N TYR A 72 -16.11 26.06 2.84
CA TYR A 72 -15.15 25.28 3.62
C TYR A 72 -14.96 25.80 5.03
N VAL A 73 -14.36 24.97 5.87
CA VAL A 73 -13.93 25.33 7.22
C VAL A 73 -12.42 25.26 7.28
N ALA A 74 -11.81 26.25 7.91
CA ALA A 74 -10.38 26.26 8.20
C ALA A 74 -10.10 26.39 9.69
N LYS A 75 -9.06 25.69 10.13
CA LYS A 75 -8.50 25.75 11.49
C LYS A 75 -7.07 26.24 11.41
N PHE A 76 -6.75 27.20 12.27
CA PHE A 76 -5.43 27.78 12.44
C PHE A 76 -4.96 27.56 13.86
N TYR A 77 -3.72 27.14 14.07
CA TYR A 77 -3.20 27.02 15.44
C TYR A 77 -1.69 27.13 15.55
N GLY A 78 -1.23 27.63 16.69
CA GLY A 78 0.19 27.85 16.99
C GLY A 78 0.42 28.18 18.46
N TRP A 79 1.69 28.28 18.85
CA TRP A 79 2.09 28.61 20.22
C TRP A 79 2.85 29.92 20.25
N LEU A 80 2.37 30.84 21.07
CA LEU A 80 2.82 32.21 21.22
C LEU A 80 3.74 32.34 22.44
N THR A 81 4.88 33.02 22.31
CA THR A 81 5.67 33.43 23.48
C THR A 81 5.42 34.89 23.82
N VAL A 82 5.03 35.15 25.06
CA VAL A 82 4.70 36.49 25.58
C VAL A 82 5.97 37.35 25.67
N PRO A 83 6.02 38.53 24.99
CA PRO A 83 7.25 39.31 24.89
C PRO A 83 7.59 40.10 26.16
N GLU A 84 6.58 40.58 26.88
CA GLU A 84 6.75 41.37 28.09
C GLU A 84 5.68 41.02 29.14
N THR A 85 5.95 41.29 30.41
CA THR A 85 4.94 41.06 31.46
C THR A 85 3.93 42.20 31.47
N GLY A 86 2.64 41.91 31.42
CA GLY A 86 1.58 42.89 31.63
C GLY A 86 0.22 42.45 31.09
N ASN A 87 -0.60 43.43 30.74
CA ASN A 87 -1.99 43.21 30.33
C ASN A 87 -2.10 43.16 28.81
N TYR A 88 -2.61 42.06 28.29
CA TYR A 88 -2.81 41.82 26.86
C TYR A 88 -4.29 41.65 26.55
N GLN A 89 -4.67 42.02 25.33
CA GLN A 89 -5.99 41.76 24.78
C GLN A 89 -5.81 41.18 23.38
N PHE A 90 -6.50 40.07 23.09
CA PHE A 90 -6.50 39.43 21.78
C PHE A 90 -7.66 39.97 20.94
N HIS A 91 -7.45 40.04 19.63
CA HIS A 91 -8.38 40.56 18.66
C HIS A 91 -8.51 39.56 17.50
N TYR A 92 -9.72 39.42 16.97
CA TYR A 92 -10.05 38.46 15.92
C TYR A 92 -10.97 39.08 14.86
N ALA A 93 -10.68 38.86 13.59
CA ALA A 93 -11.57 39.16 12.47
C ALA A 93 -11.53 38.02 11.46
N CYS A 94 -12.66 37.71 10.83
CA CYS A 94 -12.72 36.72 9.75
C CYS A 94 -13.97 36.91 8.88
N ASP A 95 -13.98 36.25 7.73
CA ASP A 95 -15.14 35.96 6.88
C ASP A 95 -15.47 34.48 7.03
N ASP A 96 -16.70 33.99 7.14
CA ASP A 96 -17.97 34.61 7.54
C ASP A 96 -18.22 34.36 9.04
N TYR A 97 -18.02 33.13 9.50
CA TYR A 97 -18.23 32.73 10.90
C TYR A 97 -16.94 32.19 11.48
N GLY A 98 -16.59 32.60 12.70
CA GLY A 98 -15.35 32.10 13.29
C GLY A 98 -15.19 32.34 14.78
N MET A 99 -14.21 31.67 15.37
CA MET A 99 -13.90 31.71 16.80
C MET A 99 -12.40 31.71 17.03
N LEU A 100 -11.97 32.45 18.04
CA LEU A 100 -10.61 32.43 18.58
C LEU A 100 -10.62 31.81 19.98
N TYR A 101 -9.77 30.82 20.17
CA TYR A 101 -9.50 30.14 21.42
C TYR A 101 -8.07 30.43 21.88
N VAL A 102 -7.89 30.72 23.16
CA VAL A 102 -6.57 31.00 23.76
C VAL A 102 -6.43 30.26 25.07
N SER A 103 -5.29 29.58 25.25
CA SER A 103 -4.84 29.05 26.55
C SER A 103 -3.83 30.00 27.19
N GLN A 104 -3.84 30.11 28.52
CA GLN A 104 -2.78 30.78 29.29
C GLN A 104 -1.61 29.84 29.64
N ASP A 105 -1.57 28.64 29.07
CA ASP A 105 -0.45 27.72 29.13
C ASP A 105 -0.18 27.08 27.76
N GLU A 106 0.80 26.18 27.70
CA GLU A 106 1.17 25.47 26.47
C GLU A 106 0.15 24.40 26.06
N GLU A 107 -0.86 24.09 26.89
CA GLU A 107 -1.81 23.02 26.63
C GLU A 107 -2.99 23.55 25.81
N MET A 108 -3.03 23.19 24.52
CA MET A 108 -4.13 23.57 23.62
C MET A 108 -5.51 23.09 24.11
N ALA A 109 -5.56 21.99 24.87
CA ALA A 109 -6.77 21.47 25.49
C ALA A 109 -7.36 22.37 26.58
N ASN A 110 -6.55 23.29 27.13
CA ASN A 110 -7.00 24.29 28.10
C ASN A 110 -7.47 25.59 27.43
N ALA A 111 -7.41 25.69 26.10
CA ALA A 111 -7.82 26.88 25.39
C ALA A 111 -9.33 27.09 25.52
N VAL A 112 -9.72 28.32 25.86
CA VAL A 112 -11.12 28.72 25.96
C VAL A 112 -11.44 29.74 24.87
N GLU A 113 -12.69 29.78 24.43
CA GLU A 113 -13.13 30.79 23.47
C GLU A 113 -13.00 32.18 24.10
N VAL A 114 -12.36 33.10 23.39
CA VAL A 114 -12.09 34.46 23.87
C VAL A 114 -12.60 35.54 22.93
N ALA A 115 -12.77 35.24 21.65
CA ALA A 115 -13.37 36.15 20.67
C ALA A 115 -14.06 35.36 19.56
N TYR A 116 -15.01 35.97 18.86
CA TYR A 116 -15.72 35.37 17.75
C TYR A 116 -16.35 36.41 16.81
N VAL A 117 -16.69 35.94 15.62
CA VAL A 117 -17.38 36.69 14.56
C VAL A 117 -18.57 35.85 14.08
N ASP A 118 -19.74 36.49 13.98
CA ASP A 118 -21.03 35.88 13.59
C ASP A 118 -21.57 36.55 12.30
N GLY A 119 -20.81 36.42 11.20
CA GLY A 119 -21.04 37.01 9.87
C GLY A 119 -19.82 37.79 9.37
N TRP A 120 -19.70 38.03 8.07
CA TRP A 120 -18.49 38.59 7.47
C TRP A 120 -17.87 39.86 8.10
N CYS A 121 -16.55 39.97 8.01
CA CYS A 121 -15.74 41.18 8.24
C CYS A 121 -14.86 41.44 7.00
N ALA A 122 -14.42 42.67 6.75
CA ALA A 122 -13.35 42.90 5.78
C ALA A 122 -11.96 42.57 6.39
N ASP A 123 -10.94 42.44 5.54
CA ASP A 123 -9.53 42.27 5.95
C ASP A 123 -9.15 43.31 7.01
N ALA A 124 -8.58 42.83 8.13
CA ALA A 124 -8.17 43.67 9.26
C ALA A 124 -9.29 44.58 9.81
N GLU A 125 -10.56 44.20 9.70
CA GLU A 125 -11.70 44.94 10.26
C GLU A 125 -11.99 44.52 11.71
N TRP A 126 -11.11 44.94 12.62
CA TRP A 126 -11.07 44.46 14.01
C TRP A 126 -12.24 44.90 14.90
N ASN A 127 -13.08 45.85 14.47
CA ASN A 127 -14.04 46.54 15.35
C ASN A 127 -15.45 46.69 14.76
N LYS A 128 -15.83 45.84 13.81
CA LYS A 128 -17.21 45.77 13.26
C LYS A 128 -18.19 45.22 14.30
N TYR A 129 -17.76 44.20 15.03
CA TYR A 129 -18.47 43.58 16.16
C TYR A 129 -17.68 43.82 17.47
N PRO A 130 -17.70 45.05 18.01
CA PRO A 130 -16.81 45.49 19.09
C PRO A 130 -16.97 44.72 20.40
N THR A 131 -18.08 44.01 20.59
CA THR A 131 -18.35 43.21 21.80
C THR A 131 -17.88 41.76 21.70
N THR A 132 -17.50 41.29 20.51
CA THR A 132 -17.20 39.86 20.27
C THR A 132 -15.84 39.64 19.61
N GLN A 133 -15.31 40.62 18.88
CA GLN A 133 -13.99 40.54 18.23
C GLN A 133 -12.80 40.70 19.18
N HIS A 134 -13.05 40.85 20.48
CA HIS A 134 -12.02 41.21 21.46
C HIS A 134 -12.15 40.35 22.70
N SER A 135 -11.02 39.80 23.15
CA SER A 135 -10.97 39.07 24.42
C SER A 135 -11.18 39.99 25.61
N GLU A 136 -11.50 39.40 26.76
CA GLU A 136 -11.21 40.04 28.04
C GLU A 136 -9.70 40.29 28.19
N VAL A 137 -9.32 41.26 29.00
CA VAL A 137 -7.90 41.57 29.26
C VAL A 137 -7.27 40.47 30.13
N MET A 138 -6.15 39.92 29.67
CA MET A 138 -5.39 38.87 30.34
C MET A 138 -4.08 39.41 30.90
N THR A 139 -3.71 39.02 32.11
CA THR A 139 -2.39 39.34 32.68
C THR A 139 -1.41 38.22 32.39
N LEU A 140 -0.44 38.47 31.52
CA LEU A 140 0.53 37.51 31.02
C LEU A 140 1.96 37.85 31.48
N LYS A 141 2.84 36.86 31.53
CA LYS A 141 4.23 37.01 31.98
C LYS A 141 5.20 36.85 30.81
N LYS A 142 6.25 37.67 30.77
CA LYS A 142 7.33 37.53 29.79
C LYS A 142 7.88 36.10 29.75
N GLY A 143 7.99 35.54 28.55
CA GLY A 143 8.48 34.19 28.30
C GLY A 143 7.46 33.07 28.55
N GLN A 144 6.24 33.40 28.97
CA GLN A 144 5.14 32.45 29.03
C GLN A 144 4.79 32.00 27.61
N VAL A 145 4.74 30.69 27.39
CA VAL A 145 4.28 30.10 26.14
C VAL A 145 2.80 29.76 26.27
N MET A 146 2.02 30.11 25.26
CA MET A 146 0.57 30.03 25.23
C MET A 146 0.10 29.36 23.95
N ALA A 147 -0.96 28.57 24.01
CA ALA A 147 -1.59 27.99 22.84
C ALA A 147 -2.69 28.91 22.27
N VAL A 148 -2.73 29.09 20.95
CA VAL A 148 -3.76 29.88 20.23
C VAL A 148 -4.33 29.04 19.10
N MET A 149 -5.66 29.08 18.94
CA MET A 149 -6.38 28.39 17.88
C MET A 149 -7.51 29.25 17.34
N ALA A 150 -7.61 29.40 16.03
CA ALA A 150 -8.71 30.07 15.37
C ALA A 150 -9.43 29.13 14.39
N PHE A 151 -10.71 29.37 14.20
CA PHE A 151 -11.53 28.72 13.20
C PHE A 151 -12.25 29.78 12.38
N PHE A 152 -12.33 29.60 11.08
CA PHE A 152 -13.34 30.28 10.28
C PHE A 152 -14.00 29.33 9.29
N GLN A 153 -15.22 29.68 8.90
CA GLN A 153 -15.96 29.08 7.81
C GLN A 153 -16.18 30.14 6.75
N ASP A 154 -15.82 29.82 5.53
CA ASP A 154 -16.21 30.59 4.36
C ASP A 154 -17.47 29.99 3.72
N ASP A 155 -18.42 30.85 3.37
CA ASP A 155 -19.58 30.48 2.55
C ASP A 155 -19.30 30.77 1.08
N ALA A 156 -19.36 32.03 0.65
CA ALA A 156 -18.95 32.43 -0.69
C ALA A 156 -18.38 33.84 -0.71
N GLY A 157 -17.29 34.06 -1.46
CA GLY A 157 -16.73 35.40 -1.64
C GLY A 157 -15.22 35.47 -1.38
N GLY A 158 -14.80 36.47 -0.60
CA GLY A 158 -13.39 36.65 -0.29
C GLY A 158 -13.07 36.00 1.05
N ASP A 159 -11.96 35.28 1.11
CA ASP A 159 -11.50 34.61 2.31
C ASP A 159 -10.71 35.56 3.20
N ASN A 160 -11.11 35.71 4.47
CA ASN A 160 -10.25 36.39 5.43
C ASN A 160 -10.26 35.79 6.85
N MET A 161 -9.09 35.78 7.50
CA MET A 161 -8.94 35.50 8.93
C MET A 161 -7.71 36.23 9.46
N ASP A 162 -7.87 36.93 10.59
CA ASP A 162 -6.87 37.80 11.18
C ASP A 162 -6.81 37.58 12.70
N ILE A 163 -5.62 37.30 13.23
CA ILE A 163 -5.37 37.21 14.68
C ILE A 163 -4.34 38.24 15.10
N GLY A 164 -4.72 39.10 16.04
CA GLY A 164 -3.87 40.14 16.58
C GLY A 164 -3.98 40.28 18.10
N TRP A 165 -3.08 41.08 18.67
CA TRP A 165 -3.11 41.44 20.08
C TRP A 165 -2.58 42.85 20.34
N THR A 166 -3.05 43.45 21.43
CA THR A 166 -2.51 44.68 22.00
C THR A 166 -1.92 44.39 23.38
N GLY A 167 -0.90 45.15 23.77
CA GLY A 167 -0.24 44.94 25.07
C GLY A 167 1.13 45.59 25.19
N PRO A 168 1.84 45.37 26.32
CA PRO A 168 3.19 45.88 26.53
C PRO A 168 4.14 45.46 25.39
N GLY A 169 4.82 46.44 24.79
CA GLY A 169 5.75 46.22 23.69
C GLY A 169 5.09 46.08 22.31
N LEU A 170 3.75 46.19 22.22
CA LEU A 170 2.96 46.03 21.01
C LEU A 170 2.16 47.31 20.71
N SER A 171 1.37 47.28 19.64
CA SER A 171 0.36 48.31 19.39
C SER A 171 -0.60 48.43 20.58
N SER A 172 -1.00 49.66 20.90
CA SER A 172 -2.07 49.95 21.86
C SER A 172 -3.38 50.34 21.18
N ASP A 173 -3.40 50.37 19.84
CA ASP A 173 -4.55 50.74 19.05
C ASP A 173 -5.30 49.48 18.62
N ILE A 174 -6.51 49.29 19.14
CA ILE A 174 -7.36 48.13 18.82
C ILE A 174 -7.81 48.12 17.35
N THR A 175 -7.75 49.26 16.67
CA THR A 175 -8.06 49.34 15.23
C THR A 175 -6.88 48.95 14.35
N ASN A 176 -5.70 48.76 14.95
CA ASN A 176 -4.49 48.31 14.30
C ASN A 176 -3.63 47.48 15.29
N PRO A 177 -4.12 46.32 15.74
CA PRO A 177 -3.39 45.45 16.67
C PRO A 177 -2.13 44.88 16.00
N THR A 178 -1.19 44.44 16.81
CA THR A 178 -0.01 43.73 16.29
C THR A 178 -0.42 42.30 15.92
N TYR A 179 -0.08 41.83 14.72
CA TYR A 179 -0.28 40.43 14.35
C TYR A 179 0.56 39.50 15.23
N LEU A 180 0.10 38.27 15.44
CA LEU A 180 0.82 37.29 16.24
C LEU A 180 2.08 36.75 15.54
N THR A 181 2.17 36.87 14.21
CA THR A 181 3.24 36.35 13.34
C THR A 181 4.62 36.25 14.01
N ASP A 182 5.21 37.37 14.44
CA ASP A 182 6.58 37.42 14.96
C ASP A 182 6.75 36.79 16.36
N TYR A 183 5.66 36.41 17.02
CA TYR A 183 5.62 35.91 18.39
C TYR A 183 5.21 34.44 18.47
N ILE A 184 4.82 33.84 17.35
CA ILE A 184 4.55 32.41 17.31
C ILE A 184 5.88 31.68 17.26
N THR A 185 6.17 30.90 18.30
CA THR A 185 7.51 30.37 18.57
C THR A 185 7.70 28.91 18.19
N HIS A 186 6.61 28.14 18.11
CA HIS A 186 6.64 26.80 17.55
C HIS A 186 5.23 26.32 17.21
N ILE A 187 5.19 25.31 16.36
CA ILE A 187 4.10 24.33 16.28
C ILE A 187 4.76 23.04 16.78
N PRO A 188 4.30 22.37 17.87
CA PRO A 188 4.69 21.00 18.08
C PRO A 188 4.27 20.29 16.80
N PRO A 189 5.20 19.63 16.11
CA PRO A 189 4.90 18.98 14.86
C PRO A 189 3.66 18.11 15.08
N THR A 190 2.57 18.39 14.38
CA THR A 190 1.50 17.41 14.22
C THR A 190 2.12 16.34 13.34
N PRO A 191 2.56 15.20 13.89
CA PRO A 191 3.20 14.21 13.07
C PRO A 191 2.09 13.62 12.24
N THR A 192 2.31 13.59 10.94
CA THR A 192 1.52 12.73 10.08
C THR A 192 1.61 11.32 10.67
N LEU A 193 0.48 10.66 10.87
CA LEU A 193 0.46 9.25 11.29
C LEU A 193 1.27 8.40 10.30
N ALA A 194 1.70 7.21 10.72
CA ALA A 194 2.21 6.20 9.81
C ALA A 194 1.24 6.02 8.64
N LYS A 195 1.77 5.88 7.42
CA LYS A 195 0.98 5.80 6.18
C LYS A 195 1.59 4.83 5.17
N GLY A 196 0.84 4.52 4.12
CA GLY A 196 1.30 3.62 3.05
C GLY A 196 1.72 2.25 3.58
N PRO A 197 0.82 1.53 4.28
CA PRO A 197 1.14 0.21 4.79
C PRO A 197 1.45 -0.76 3.65
N LYS A 198 2.42 -1.64 3.87
CA LYS A 198 2.66 -2.85 3.09
C LYS A 198 2.71 -4.03 4.06
N PRO A 199 1.85 -5.05 3.90
CA PRO A 199 0.75 -5.16 2.94
C PRO A 199 -0.24 -3.99 2.99
N GLU A 200 -0.92 -3.76 1.87
CA GLU A 200 -1.98 -2.74 1.81
C GLU A 200 -3.12 -3.10 2.77
N ASP A 201 -3.84 -2.09 3.25
CA ASP A 201 -4.95 -2.31 4.18
C ASP A 201 -6.07 -3.13 3.53
N GLY A 202 -6.46 -4.22 4.17
CA GLY A 202 -7.44 -5.18 3.68
C GLY A 202 -6.91 -6.15 2.62
N ALA A 203 -5.60 -6.17 2.34
CA ALA A 203 -5.03 -7.08 1.37
C ALA A 203 -5.23 -8.54 1.78
N ILE A 204 -5.51 -9.40 0.79
CA ILE A 204 -5.72 -10.85 0.99
C ILE A 204 -4.63 -11.63 0.25
N ASP A 205 -4.54 -12.92 0.55
CA ASP A 205 -3.56 -13.83 -0.05
C ASP A 205 -2.09 -13.43 0.20
N ILE A 206 -1.81 -12.92 1.40
CA ILE A 206 -0.48 -12.47 1.79
C ILE A 206 0.41 -13.64 2.23
N PRO A 207 1.69 -13.70 1.81
CA PRO A 207 2.64 -14.71 2.30
C PRO A 207 2.74 -14.75 3.83
N ARG A 208 2.96 -15.95 4.38
CA ARG A 208 3.02 -16.16 5.83
C ARG A 208 4.28 -15.60 6.49
N ASP A 209 5.32 -15.34 5.71
CA ASP A 209 6.59 -14.73 6.07
C ASP A 209 6.67 -13.25 5.67
N VAL A 210 5.51 -12.61 5.54
CA VAL A 210 5.43 -11.20 5.16
C VAL A 210 6.13 -10.28 6.16
N VAL A 211 7.01 -9.43 5.65
CA VAL A 211 7.57 -8.31 6.41
C VAL A 211 6.68 -7.09 6.19
N MET A 212 6.09 -6.59 7.27
CA MET A 212 5.30 -5.37 7.23
C MET A 212 6.22 -4.16 7.09
N SER A 213 5.80 -3.14 6.34
CA SER A 213 6.51 -1.86 6.25
C SER A 213 5.53 -0.69 6.11
N TRP A 214 5.97 0.50 6.49
CA TRP A 214 5.18 1.71 6.42
C TRP A 214 6.07 2.92 6.12
N THR A 215 5.45 4.00 5.67
CA THR A 215 6.08 5.32 5.65
C THR A 215 5.90 5.96 7.01
N ALA A 216 7.03 6.22 7.68
CA ALA A 216 7.07 6.91 8.96
C ALA A 216 6.42 8.30 8.88
N GLY A 217 5.84 8.72 10.00
CA GLY A 217 5.42 10.09 10.20
C GLY A 217 6.59 11.08 10.08
N LYS A 218 6.34 12.29 9.54
CA LYS A 218 7.39 13.29 9.25
C LYS A 218 8.35 13.57 10.42
N TYR A 219 7.88 13.44 11.66
CA TYR A 219 8.63 13.77 12.87
C TYR A 219 8.81 12.58 13.81
N ALA A 220 8.45 11.37 13.35
CA ALA A 220 8.64 10.15 14.10
C ALA A 220 10.13 9.83 14.23
N ALA A 221 10.59 9.65 15.47
CA ALA A 221 11.91 9.11 15.77
C ALA A 221 11.90 7.59 15.91
N THR A 222 10.81 7.06 16.47
CA THR A 222 10.63 5.62 16.70
C THR A 222 9.16 5.23 16.59
N HIS A 223 8.92 3.93 16.47
CA HIS A 223 7.62 3.34 16.23
C HIS A 223 7.28 2.31 17.31
N ASP A 224 6.07 2.35 17.84
CA ASP A 224 5.52 1.22 18.59
C ASP A 224 4.62 0.40 17.67
N VAL A 225 4.94 -0.88 17.51
CA VAL A 225 4.25 -1.81 16.63
C VAL A 225 3.30 -2.67 17.45
N TYR A 226 2.02 -2.62 17.09
CA TYR A 226 0.98 -3.48 17.62
C TYR A 226 0.53 -4.45 16.55
N PHE A 227 0.45 -5.74 16.85
CA PHE A 227 0.13 -6.81 15.89
C PHE A 227 -0.62 -7.95 16.60
N GLY A 228 -1.72 -8.41 16.02
CA GLY A 228 -2.52 -9.51 16.57
C GLY A 228 -3.72 -9.88 15.70
N THR A 229 -4.52 -10.86 16.14
CA THR A 229 -5.69 -11.36 15.39
C THR A 229 -7.02 -10.75 15.84
N ALA A 230 -7.02 -9.96 16.92
CA ALA A 230 -8.21 -9.30 17.45
C ALA A 230 -8.14 -7.78 17.20
N PHE A 231 -9.04 -7.27 16.36
CA PHE A 231 -9.13 -5.84 16.05
C PHE A 231 -9.23 -4.97 17.31
N ASP A 232 -10.12 -5.35 18.25
CA ASP A 232 -10.36 -4.56 19.46
C ASP A 232 -9.12 -4.46 20.35
N ASP A 233 -8.33 -5.53 20.45
CA ASP A 233 -7.09 -5.52 21.24
C ASP A 233 -6.03 -4.64 20.58
N VAL A 234 -5.80 -4.80 19.26
CA VAL A 234 -4.88 -3.97 18.49
C VAL A 234 -5.30 -2.50 18.52
N ASN A 235 -6.60 -2.23 18.47
CA ASN A 235 -7.12 -0.88 18.57
C ASN A 235 -6.98 -0.33 20.00
N ALA A 236 -7.33 -1.06 21.06
CA ALA A 236 -7.33 -0.50 22.41
C ALA A 236 -5.96 -0.45 23.10
N ALA A 237 -4.97 -1.22 22.62
CA ALA A 237 -3.67 -1.35 23.27
C ALA A 237 -2.89 -0.02 23.36
N SER A 238 -2.02 0.08 24.37
CA SER A 238 -1.07 1.17 24.59
C SER A 238 0.16 0.65 25.33
N ARG A 239 1.23 1.44 25.48
CA ARG A 239 2.40 1.05 26.31
C ARG A 239 2.03 0.64 27.74
N SER A 240 1.07 1.33 28.37
CA SER A 240 0.67 1.06 29.76
C SER A 240 -0.30 -0.10 29.88
N ASN A 241 -1.02 -0.43 28.81
CA ASN A 241 -1.88 -1.59 28.72
C ASN A 241 -1.74 -2.24 27.33
N PRO A 242 -0.73 -3.11 27.14
CA PRO A 242 -0.37 -3.62 25.82
C PRO A 242 -1.34 -4.68 25.27
N LEU A 243 -2.26 -5.20 26.09
CA LEU A 243 -3.23 -6.26 25.71
C LEU A 243 -2.61 -7.49 25.03
N GLY A 244 -1.30 -7.73 25.20
CA GLY A 244 -0.59 -8.83 24.54
C GLY A 244 -0.26 -8.60 23.05
N VAL A 245 -0.57 -7.44 22.50
CA VAL A 245 -0.40 -7.13 21.06
C VAL A 245 0.69 -6.10 20.77
N LEU A 246 1.27 -5.42 21.78
CA LEU A 246 2.47 -4.61 21.61
C LEU A 246 3.69 -5.52 21.39
N VAL A 247 4.08 -5.70 20.12
CA VAL A 247 5.12 -6.65 19.71
C VAL A 247 6.50 -6.02 19.60
N SER A 248 6.57 -4.69 19.37
CA SER A 248 7.84 -3.96 19.32
C SER A 248 7.62 -2.53 19.83
N GLN A 249 8.48 -2.05 20.74
CA GLN A 249 8.36 -0.71 21.32
C GLN A 249 9.61 0.12 20.99
N GLY A 250 9.43 1.35 20.52
CA GLY A 250 10.52 2.28 20.22
C GLY A 250 11.44 1.80 19.09
N GLN A 251 10.87 1.11 18.10
CA GLN A 251 11.60 0.60 16.94
C GLN A 251 12.05 1.74 16.02
N ALA A 252 13.31 1.71 15.57
CA ALA A 252 13.82 2.74 14.66
C ALA A 252 13.50 2.47 13.18
N ALA A 253 13.43 1.21 12.77
CA ALA A 253 13.11 0.85 11.39
C ALA A 253 11.60 0.91 11.14
N ALA A 254 11.20 1.43 9.99
CA ALA A 254 9.80 1.46 9.54
C ALA A 254 9.36 0.12 8.89
N THR A 255 9.82 -1.00 9.44
CA THR A 255 9.60 -2.37 8.97
C THR A 255 9.49 -3.31 10.16
N TYR A 256 8.55 -4.25 10.15
CA TYR A 256 8.41 -5.24 11.20
C TYR A 256 8.24 -6.64 10.60
N ASP A 257 9.14 -7.54 10.98
CA ASP A 257 9.14 -8.96 10.60
C ASP A 257 8.55 -9.79 11.77
N PRO A 258 7.36 -10.38 11.61
CA PRO A 258 6.77 -11.25 12.61
C PRO A 258 7.67 -12.44 12.97
N ALA A 259 7.62 -12.85 14.23
CA ALA A 259 8.36 -14.04 14.66
C ALA A 259 7.72 -15.32 14.08
N GLY A 260 8.41 -15.94 13.13
CA GLY A 260 7.98 -17.21 12.52
C GLY A 260 6.89 -17.03 11.46
N LEU A 261 6.35 -18.15 10.96
CA LEU A 261 5.30 -18.13 9.96
C LEU A 261 3.95 -17.83 10.61
N LEU A 262 3.21 -16.89 10.05
CA LEU A 262 1.82 -16.61 10.42
C LEU A 262 0.91 -17.82 10.13
N GLU A 263 -0.31 -17.84 10.66
CA GLU A 263 -1.26 -18.92 10.37
C GLU A 263 -1.88 -18.77 8.98
N PHE A 264 -2.35 -19.86 8.37
CA PHE A 264 -3.08 -19.81 7.09
C PHE A 264 -4.46 -19.18 7.26
N ASP A 265 -4.97 -18.57 6.20
CA ASP A 265 -6.35 -18.04 6.10
C ASP A 265 -6.77 -17.22 7.35
N THR A 266 -5.84 -16.42 7.87
CA THR A 266 -6.01 -15.70 9.13
C THR A 266 -5.85 -14.22 8.89
N THR A 267 -6.86 -13.45 9.29
CA THR A 267 -6.79 -11.98 9.28
C THR A 267 -6.00 -11.49 10.49
N TYR A 268 -4.95 -10.73 10.22
CA TYR A 268 -4.16 -10.02 11.21
C TYR A 268 -4.45 -8.52 11.15
N TYR A 269 -4.48 -7.90 12.31
CA TYR A 269 -4.62 -6.47 12.51
C TYR A 269 -3.30 -5.92 13.05
N TRP A 270 -2.94 -4.73 12.60
CA TRP A 270 -1.73 -4.07 13.05
C TRP A 270 -1.86 -2.56 13.06
N ARG A 271 -1.10 -1.92 13.94
CA ARG A 271 -1.14 -0.49 14.17
C ARG A 271 0.26 0.00 14.50
N ILE A 272 0.61 1.15 13.98
CA ILE A 272 1.88 1.81 14.27
C ILE A 272 1.60 3.11 15.02
N ASP A 273 2.07 3.19 16.26
CA ASP A 273 2.07 4.46 16.99
C ASP A 273 3.41 5.17 16.79
N GLU A 274 3.35 6.41 16.32
CA GLU A 274 4.52 7.22 16.03
C GLU A 274 5.00 7.96 17.29
N VAL A 275 6.29 7.92 17.58
CA VAL A 275 6.88 8.51 18.77
C VAL A 275 7.86 9.60 18.36
N ASN A 276 7.65 10.82 18.84
CA ASN A 276 8.47 11.97 18.46
C ASN A 276 9.91 11.92 18.99
N ALA A 277 10.79 12.63 18.29
CA ALA A 277 12.11 13.00 18.77
C ALA A 277 12.02 14.09 19.85
N ALA A 278 12.98 14.10 20.78
CA ALA A 278 13.14 15.19 21.75
C ALA A 278 13.10 16.58 21.06
N PRO A 279 12.48 17.60 21.68
CA PRO A 279 12.11 17.67 23.09
C PRO A 279 10.76 17.06 23.47
N SER A 280 9.91 16.69 22.51
CA SER A 280 8.63 16.02 22.76
C SER A 280 8.77 14.52 22.55
N THR A 281 8.42 13.71 23.56
CA THR A 281 8.34 12.24 23.41
C THR A 281 6.89 11.77 23.29
N GLN A 282 6.02 12.63 22.76
CA GLN A 282 4.60 12.33 22.58
C GLN A 282 4.43 11.14 21.63
N ILE A 283 3.42 10.32 21.94
CA ILE A 283 3.03 9.14 21.16
C ILE A 283 1.74 9.48 20.42
N PHE A 284 1.73 9.24 19.12
CA PHE A 284 0.61 9.47 18.22
C PHE A 284 0.07 8.14 17.77
N ARG A 285 -1.16 7.84 18.18
CA ARG A 285 -1.80 6.57 17.88
C ARG A 285 -2.15 6.47 16.40
N GLY A 286 -1.68 5.40 15.75
CA GLY A 286 -1.93 5.17 14.32
C GLY A 286 -3.33 4.64 14.00
N LYS A 287 -3.62 4.55 12.70
CA LYS A 287 -4.76 3.80 12.18
C LYS A 287 -4.49 2.31 12.29
N VAL A 288 -5.53 1.51 12.51
CA VAL A 288 -5.44 0.05 12.46
C VAL A 288 -5.60 -0.39 11.01
N TRP A 289 -4.64 -1.17 10.52
CA TRP A 289 -4.66 -1.82 9.22
C TRP A 289 -4.86 -3.32 9.38
N SER A 290 -5.25 -3.99 8.29
CA SER A 290 -5.42 -5.44 8.28
C SER A 290 -4.87 -6.09 7.02
N PHE A 291 -4.56 -7.38 7.10
CA PHE A 291 -4.37 -8.24 5.94
C PHE A 291 -4.76 -9.67 6.28
N THR A 292 -5.08 -10.48 5.28
CA THR A 292 -5.36 -11.91 5.42
C THR A 292 -4.27 -12.71 4.75
N THR A 293 -3.67 -13.62 5.51
CA THR A 293 -2.66 -14.54 5.00
C THR A 293 -3.26 -15.51 3.99
N GLU A 294 -2.41 -16.06 3.14
CA GLU A 294 -2.79 -17.06 2.14
C GLU A 294 -3.54 -18.25 2.74
N PRO A 295 -4.47 -18.89 2.00
CA PRO A 295 -5.07 -20.14 2.41
C PRO A 295 -4.08 -21.30 2.25
N PHE A 296 -4.33 -22.39 2.98
CA PHE A 296 -3.50 -23.59 2.88
C PHE A 296 -3.55 -24.21 1.46
N ALA A 297 -4.76 -24.31 0.91
CA ALA A 297 -5.04 -24.85 -0.41
C ALA A 297 -5.95 -23.90 -1.21
N TYR A 298 -5.89 -24.00 -2.54
CA TYR A 298 -6.62 -23.14 -3.47
C TYR A 298 -7.54 -23.97 -4.37
N PRO A 299 -8.66 -23.41 -4.86
CA PRO A 299 -9.50 -24.11 -5.82
C PRO A 299 -8.77 -24.28 -7.16
N VAL A 300 -8.83 -25.47 -7.74
CA VAL A 300 -8.41 -25.74 -9.11
C VAL A 300 -9.36 -25.02 -10.07
N ALA A 301 -8.80 -24.28 -11.03
CA ALA A 301 -9.56 -23.59 -12.06
C ALA A 301 -9.56 -24.36 -13.39
N ASN A 302 -10.37 -23.91 -14.35
CA ASN A 302 -10.36 -24.41 -15.73
C ASN A 302 -10.59 -25.92 -15.86
N ILE A 303 -11.51 -26.47 -15.06
CA ILE A 303 -11.80 -27.90 -15.02
C ILE A 303 -12.74 -28.27 -16.17
N ILE A 304 -12.39 -29.32 -16.91
CA ILE A 304 -13.26 -29.91 -17.93
C ILE A 304 -13.98 -31.11 -17.33
N ALA A 305 -15.31 -31.04 -17.23
CA ALA A 305 -16.14 -32.13 -16.76
C ALA A 305 -16.76 -32.92 -17.93
N THR A 306 -16.70 -34.25 -17.86
CA THR A 306 -17.29 -35.17 -18.86
C THR A 306 -17.97 -36.35 -18.18
N THR A 307 -18.95 -36.97 -18.83
CA THR A 307 -19.64 -38.16 -18.33
C THR A 307 -19.93 -39.14 -19.47
N ASN A 308 -20.06 -40.43 -19.16
CA ASN A 308 -20.60 -41.41 -20.11
C ASN A 308 -22.14 -41.54 -20.06
N GLY A 309 -22.81 -40.79 -19.17
CA GLY A 309 -24.26 -40.71 -19.09
C GLY A 309 -24.88 -39.76 -20.10
N VAL A 310 -26.20 -39.83 -20.24
CA VAL A 310 -26.98 -38.91 -21.09
C VAL A 310 -27.69 -37.88 -20.21
N SER A 311 -27.47 -36.61 -20.51
CA SER A 311 -28.09 -35.46 -19.82
C SER A 311 -29.04 -34.71 -20.76
N ASP A 312 -30.06 -34.09 -20.18
CA ASP A 312 -30.91 -33.15 -20.90
C ASP A 312 -30.16 -31.82 -21.14
N GLU A 313 -30.65 -31.02 -22.09
CA GLU A 313 -30.07 -29.71 -22.41
C GLU A 313 -30.03 -28.81 -21.17
N GLY A 314 -28.84 -28.30 -20.85
CA GLY A 314 -28.60 -27.42 -19.69
C GLY A 314 -28.34 -28.12 -18.35
N SER A 315 -28.37 -29.45 -18.30
CA SER A 315 -28.04 -30.27 -17.10
C SER A 315 -26.79 -31.13 -17.32
N GLY A 316 -25.86 -30.66 -18.16
CA GLY A 316 -24.63 -31.37 -18.51
C GLY A 316 -23.61 -31.39 -17.37
N PRO A 317 -22.53 -32.20 -17.50
CA PRO A 317 -21.51 -32.35 -16.45
C PRO A 317 -20.79 -31.05 -16.10
N GLU A 318 -20.73 -30.08 -17.02
CA GLU A 318 -20.15 -28.74 -16.81
C GLU A 318 -20.79 -27.99 -15.63
N ARG A 319 -22.06 -28.29 -15.30
CA ARG A 319 -22.75 -27.71 -14.14
C ARG A 319 -22.09 -28.02 -12.81
N THR A 320 -21.29 -29.07 -12.75
CA THR A 320 -20.59 -29.43 -11.51
C THR A 320 -19.33 -28.61 -11.23
N VAL A 321 -18.89 -27.74 -12.15
CA VAL A 321 -17.63 -26.99 -12.02
C VAL A 321 -17.72 -25.54 -12.52
N ASP A 322 -18.89 -25.11 -12.99
CA ASP A 322 -19.09 -23.75 -13.53
C ASP A 322 -19.64 -22.77 -12.48
N GLY A 323 -19.86 -23.22 -11.24
CA GLY A 323 -20.40 -22.43 -10.14
C GLY A 323 -21.88 -22.09 -10.28
N SER A 324 -22.61 -22.72 -11.22
CA SER A 324 -24.05 -22.54 -11.35
C SER A 324 -24.74 -22.84 -10.03
N GLY A 325 -25.69 -22.01 -9.63
CA GLY A 325 -26.43 -22.19 -8.39
C GLY A 325 -25.69 -21.85 -7.09
N LEU A 326 -24.38 -21.60 -7.09
CA LEU A 326 -23.66 -21.12 -5.92
C LEU A 326 -23.92 -19.63 -5.63
N ASN A 327 -24.15 -19.30 -4.37
CA ASN A 327 -24.26 -17.93 -3.89
C ASN A 327 -22.95 -17.44 -3.23
N ALA A 328 -22.91 -16.17 -2.83
CA ALA A 328 -21.73 -15.56 -2.19
C ALA A 328 -21.37 -16.15 -0.81
N ALA A 329 -22.27 -16.94 -0.20
CA ALA A 329 -22.04 -17.66 1.05
C ALA A 329 -21.64 -19.12 0.83
N ASP A 330 -21.32 -19.50 -0.42
CA ASP A 330 -20.93 -20.85 -0.82
C ASP A 330 -22.04 -21.91 -0.65
N GLU A 331 -23.29 -21.47 -0.77
CA GLU A 331 -24.48 -22.34 -0.71
C GLU A 331 -25.09 -22.52 -2.10
N HIS A 332 -25.48 -23.74 -2.42
CA HIS A 332 -26.05 -24.12 -3.71
C HIS A 332 -27.58 -24.04 -3.72
N SER A 333 -28.13 -23.58 -4.86
CA SER A 333 -29.55 -23.48 -5.16
C SER A 333 -30.27 -24.83 -5.20
N THR A 334 -31.59 -24.79 -5.39
CA THR A 334 -32.44 -25.98 -5.62
C THR A 334 -32.93 -26.10 -7.07
N GLU A 335 -32.43 -25.26 -7.99
CA GLU A 335 -32.89 -25.19 -9.37
C GLU A 335 -32.25 -26.29 -10.22
N ALA A 336 -33.07 -27.11 -10.89
CA ALA A 336 -32.58 -28.28 -11.63
C ALA A 336 -31.55 -27.93 -12.72
N THR A 337 -31.69 -26.78 -13.35
CA THR A 337 -30.79 -26.30 -14.42
C THR A 337 -29.41 -25.88 -13.95
N ASP A 338 -29.22 -25.73 -12.64
CA ASP A 338 -27.94 -25.38 -12.04
C ASP A 338 -27.10 -26.62 -11.74
N MET A 339 -27.60 -27.82 -12.02
CA MET A 339 -27.01 -29.08 -11.56
C MET A 339 -26.84 -30.07 -12.71
N TRP A 340 -25.89 -30.98 -12.56
CA TRP A 340 -25.74 -32.11 -13.47
C TRP A 340 -26.73 -33.22 -13.10
N LEU A 341 -27.42 -33.76 -14.10
CA LEU A 341 -28.26 -34.95 -13.96
C LEU A 341 -28.06 -35.83 -15.19
N ALA A 342 -27.82 -37.13 -14.97
CA ALA A 342 -27.61 -38.08 -16.04
C ALA A 342 -28.38 -39.39 -15.85
N LEU A 343 -28.80 -39.95 -16.98
CA LEU A 343 -29.21 -41.35 -17.11
C LEU A 343 -28.01 -42.22 -17.47
N PRO A 344 -27.79 -43.35 -16.79
CA PRO A 344 -26.74 -44.30 -17.15
C PRO A 344 -27.00 -44.94 -18.52
N GLY A 345 -25.93 -45.23 -19.25
CA GLY A 345 -25.97 -46.02 -20.48
C GLY A 345 -25.95 -47.53 -20.21
N ALA A 346 -25.34 -48.29 -21.12
CA ALA A 346 -25.12 -49.73 -20.95
C ALA A 346 -23.98 -50.05 -19.96
N GLU A 347 -23.02 -49.14 -19.83
CA GLU A 347 -21.89 -49.24 -18.91
C GLU A 347 -22.21 -48.52 -17.58
N PRO A 348 -21.55 -48.91 -16.46
CA PRO A 348 -21.63 -48.16 -15.21
C PRO A 348 -21.35 -46.67 -15.40
N LEU A 349 -22.18 -45.82 -14.78
CA LEU A 349 -22.07 -44.37 -14.92
C LEU A 349 -20.82 -43.85 -14.21
N TYR A 350 -20.11 -42.93 -14.86
CA TYR A 350 -19.08 -42.12 -14.23
C TYR A 350 -19.19 -40.66 -14.65
N ILE A 351 -18.65 -39.79 -13.81
CA ILE A 351 -18.27 -38.42 -14.16
C ILE A 351 -16.77 -38.26 -13.97
N GLN A 352 -16.13 -37.54 -14.88
CA GLN A 352 -14.69 -37.34 -14.93
C GLN A 352 -14.36 -35.86 -15.04
N TYR A 353 -13.30 -35.46 -14.35
CA TYR A 353 -12.75 -34.12 -14.30
C TYR A 353 -11.32 -34.14 -14.82
N GLU A 354 -11.01 -33.24 -15.74
CA GLU A 354 -9.67 -33.01 -16.27
C GLU A 354 -9.20 -31.60 -15.89
N PHE A 355 -7.98 -31.52 -15.37
CA PHE A 355 -7.28 -30.29 -15.02
C PHE A 355 -6.30 -29.89 -16.13
N ASP A 356 -5.86 -28.63 -16.16
CA ASP A 356 -4.89 -28.13 -17.14
C ASP A 356 -3.50 -28.77 -16.97
N ARG A 357 -3.11 -29.04 -15.71
CA ARG A 357 -1.83 -29.63 -15.31
C ARG A 357 -1.99 -30.69 -14.22
N VAL A 358 -0.88 -31.31 -13.84
CA VAL A 358 -0.82 -32.16 -12.64
C VAL A 358 -0.75 -31.26 -11.41
N TYR A 359 -1.68 -31.43 -10.47
CA TYR A 359 -1.73 -30.70 -9.20
C TYR A 359 -1.37 -31.60 -8.02
N LYS A 360 -0.79 -31.01 -6.96
CA LYS A 360 -0.73 -31.63 -5.63
C LYS A 360 -2.12 -31.53 -4.98
N LEU A 361 -2.99 -32.49 -5.28
CA LEU A 361 -4.41 -32.38 -4.96
C LEU A 361 -4.65 -32.62 -3.47
N HIS A 362 -5.30 -31.67 -2.80
CA HIS A 362 -5.54 -31.69 -1.37
C HIS A 362 -6.84 -32.44 -1.03
N GLU A 363 -7.96 -31.95 -1.56
CA GLU A 363 -9.28 -32.50 -1.27
C GLU A 363 -10.29 -32.15 -2.37
N MET A 364 -11.42 -32.86 -2.36
CA MET A 364 -12.59 -32.61 -3.17
C MET A 364 -13.79 -32.34 -2.27
N LEU A 365 -14.42 -31.18 -2.41
CA LEU A 365 -15.66 -30.80 -1.76
C LEU A 365 -16.83 -31.08 -2.71
N VAL A 366 -17.88 -31.72 -2.20
CA VAL A 366 -19.02 -32.15 -3.01
C VAL A 366 -20.31 -31.56 -2.48
N TRP A 367 -21.02 -30.84 -3.37
CA TRP A 367 -22.43 -30.52 -3.26
C TRP A 367 -23.19 -31.58 -4.07
N ASN A 368 -23.95 -32.40 -3.38
CA ASN A 368 -24.75 -33.46 -3.98
C ASN A 368 -26.03 -32.87 -4.61
N TYR A 369 -26.70 -33.60 -5.50
CA TYR A 369 -27.88 -33.10 -6.23
C TYR A 369 -28.98 -32.57 -5.29
N ASN A 370 -29.31 -31.28 -5.39
CA ASN A 370 -30.05 -30.53 -4.37
C ASN A 370 -31.43 -30.01 -4.82
N VAL A 371 -32.08 -30.66 -5.79
CA VAL A 371 -33.43 -30.22 -6.23
C VAL A 371 -34.43 -30.19 -5.05
N GLN A 372 -35.44 -29.32 -5.11
CA GLN A 372 -36.43 -29.14 -4.04
C GLN A 372 -37.10 -30.44 -3.55
N PHE A 373 -37.24 -31.44 -4.42
CA PHE A 373 -37.81 -32.75 -4.10
C PHE A 373 -36.76 -33.86 -3.91
N GLU A 374 -35.48 -33.51 -3.72
CA GLU A 374 -34.39 -34.48 -3.61
C GLU A 374 -34.69 -35.53 -2.53
N LEU A 375 -35.23 -35.12 -1.38
CA LEU A 375 -35.56 -36.05 -0.29
C LEU A 375 -36.58 -37.14 -0.66
N LEU A 376 -37.39 -36.90 -1.69
CA LEU A 376 -38.33 -37.87 -2.25
C LEU A 376 -37.75 -38.63 -3.45
N LEU A 377 -37.04 -37.94 -4.35
CA LEU A 377 -36.58 -38.49 -5.63
C LEU A 377 -35.27 -39.28 -5.49
N GLY A 378 -34.31 -38.75 -4.74
CA GLY A 378 -33.05 -39.43 -4.44
C GLY A 378 -32.09 -39.47 -5.63
N PHE A 379 -31.96 -38.40 -6.40
CA PHE A 379 -31.06 -38.36 -7.55
C PHE A 379 -29.60 -38.18 -7.15
N GLY A 380 -29.34 -37.70 -5.93
CA GLY A 380 -27.97 -37.56 -5.44
C GLY A 380 -27.21 -38.89 -5.40
N LEU A 381 -25.91 -38.81 -5.65
CA LEU A 381 -24.99 -39.95 -5.53
C LEU A 381 -24.91 -40.40 -4.07
N LYS A 382 -24.87 -41.70 -3.83
CA LYS A 382 -24.66 -42.27 -2.49
C LYS A 382 -23.32 -42.99 -2.44
N GLY A 383 -23.24 -44.22 -2.93
CA GLY A 383 -21.99 -44.97 -2.99
C GLY A 383 -21.24 -44.64 -4.28
N VAL A 384 -19.97 -44.28 -4.17
CA VAL A 384 -19.08 -44.02 -5.31
C VAL A 384 -17.70 -44.63 -5.10
N THR A 385 -16.99 -44.90 -6.19
CA THR A 385 -15.56 -45.21 -6.18
C THR A 385 -14.83 -44.06 -6.84
N VAL A 386 -13.91 -43.43 -6.11
CA VAL A 386 -13.09 -42.32 -6.63
C VAL A 386 -11.75 -42.86 -7.11
N GLU A 387 -11.37 -42.47 -8.31
CA GLU A 387 -10.09 -42.80 -8.95
C GLU A 387 -9.41 -41.53 -9.46
N TYR A 388 -8.08 -41.57 -9.58
CA TYR A 388 -7.30 -40.47 -10.12
C TYR A 388 -6.20 -40.94 -11.07
N SER A 389 -5.71 -40.01 -11.90
CA SER A 389 -4.65 -40.25 -12.86
C SER A 389 -3.84 -38.98 -13.15
N GLU A 390 -2.57 -39.15 -13.50
CA GLU A 390 -1.71 -38.07 -14.02
C GLU A 390 -1.80 -37.96 -15.55
N ASN A 391 -2.17 -39.04 -16.25
CA ASN A 391 -2.05 -39.16 -17.71
C ASN A 391 -3.36 -39.56 -18.41
N GLY A 392 -4.42 -39.90 -17.66
CA GLY A 392 -5.73 -40.32 -18.16
C GLY A 392 -5.80 -41.76 -18.67
N ALA A 393 -4.67 -42.47 -18.73
CA ALA A 393 -4.58 -43.86 -19.18
C ALA A 393 -4.42 -44.83 -17.99
N ASP A 394 -3.57 -44.49 -17.02
CA ASP A 394 -3.28 -45.29 -15.85
C ASP A 394 -4.03 -44.72 -14.65
N TRP A 395 -4.96 -45.51 -14.09
CA TRP A 395 -5.85 -45.06 -13.02
C TRP A 395 -5.50 -45.73 -11.70
N THR A 396 -5.47 -44.93 -10.64
CA THR A 396 -5.31 -45.39 -9.25
C THR A 396 -6.61 -45.18 -8.49
N THR A 397 -7.12 -46.24 -7.85
CA THR A 397 -8.28 -46.13 -6.99
C THR A 397 -7.89 -45.45 -5.67
N LEU A 398 -8.53 -44.31 -5.37
CA LEU A 398 -8.41 -43.63 -4.09
C LEU A 398 -9.19 -44.39 -3.01
N GLY A 399 -10.41 -44.81 -3.33
CA GLY A 399 -11.24 -45.61 -2.43
C GLY A 399 -12.74 -45.54 -2.77
N ASP A 400 -13.52 -46.23 -1.94
CA ASP A 400 -14.98 -46.17 -1.96
C ASP A 400 -15.48 -45.19 -0.91
N PHE A 401 -16.43 -44.34 -1.29
CA PHE A 401 -16.97 -43.27 -0.45
C PHE A 401 -18.50 -43.29 -0.46
N GLU A 402 -19.10 -42.88 0.67
CA GLU A 402 -20.53 -42.56 0.73
C GLU A 402 -20.70 -41.03 0.77
N PHE A 403 -21.23 -40.46 -0.31
CA PHE A 403 -21.54 -39.04 -0.38
C PHE A 403 -22.82 -38.75 0.38
N ALA A 404 -22.81 -37.72 1.23
CA ALA A 404 -23.97 -37.31 2.01
C ALA A 404 -25.07 -36.74 1.09
N ARG A 405 -26.32 -37.06 1.41
CA ARG A 405 -27.48 -36.54 0.68
C ARG A 405 -27.59 -35.02 0.83
N ALA A 406 -28.01 -34.34 -0.23
CA ALA A 406 -28.29 -32.91 -0.17
C ALA A 406 -29.50 -32.59 0.72
N THR A 407 -29.61 -31.33 1.15
CA THR A 407 -30.63 -30.89 2.13
C THR A 407 -31.97 -30.50 1.51
N ALA A 408 -32.03 -30.38 0.17
CA ALA A 408 -33.16 -29.82 -0.58
C ALA A 408 -33.52 -28.39 -0.16
N LYS A 409 -32.52 -27.57 0.14
CA LYS A 409 -32.66 -26.16 0.54
C LYS A 409 -31.69 -25.29 -0.24
N ALA A 410 -32.06 -24.04 -0.50
CA ALA A 410 -31.19 -23.08 -1.17
C ALA A 410 -29.99 -22.61 -0.31
N SER A 411 -29.95 -23.00 0.97
CA SER A 411 -28.85 -22.75 1.89
C SER A 411 -27.94 -23.99 2.03
N TYR A 412 -27.75 -24.75 0.95
CA TYR A 412 -27.03 -26.02 0.98
C TYR A 412 -25.53 -25.83 0.71
N ALA A 413 -24.70 -25.90 1.76
CA ALA A 413 -23.25 -25.96 1.63
C ALA A 413 -22.74 -27.39 1.37
N ALA A 414 -21.51 -27.52 0.88
CA ALA A 414 -20.85 -28.83 0.72
C ALA A 414 -20.92 -29.60 2.04
N ASN A 415 -21.31 -30.86 1.97
CA ASN A 415 -21.47 -31.72 3.14
C ASN A 415 -20.69 -33.02 3.02
N THR A 416 -19.87 -33.15 1.97
CA THR A 416 -18.95 -34.26 1.76
C THR A 416 -17.60 -33.71 1.34
N THR A 417 -16.55 -34.18 2.02
CA THR A 417 -15.16 -33.89 1.70
C THR A 417 -14.43 -35.21 1.48
N VAL A 418 -13.68 -35.31 0.40
CA VAL A 418 -12.83 -36.46 0.07
C VAL A 418 -11.37 -36.00 0.05
N ALA A 419 -10.55 -36.52 0.97
CA ALA A 419 -9.14 -36.19 1.04
C ALA A 419 -8.34 -36.93 -0.04
N PHE A 420 -7.42 -36.22 -0.68
CA PHE A 420 -6.45 -36.76 -1.65
C PHE A 420 -5.03 -36.81 -1.08
N ASP A 421 -4.80 -36.23 0.11
CA ASP A 421 -3.53 -36.28 0.85
C ASP A 421 -2.31 -35.80 0.03
N GLY A 422 -2.52 -34.91 -0.95
CA GLY A 422 -1.44 -34.30 -1.73
C GLY A 422 -0.89 -35.20 -2.85
N VAL A 423 -1.64 -36.19 -3.34
CA VAL A 423 -1.21 -37.00 -4.49
C VAL A 423 -1.19 -36.17 -5.79
N PRO A 424 -0.29 -36.49 -6.75
CA PRO A 424 -0.26 -35.84 -8.06
C PRO A 424 -1.47 -36.26 -8.90
N VAL A 425 -2.28 -35.29 -9.33
CA VAL A 425 -3.52 -35.55 -10.08
C VAL A 425 -3.69 -34.58 -11.22
N LYS A 426 -4.00 -35.10 -12.41
CA LYS A 426 -4.53 -34.32 -13.54
C LYS A 426 -5.99 -34.71 -13.86
N PHE A 427 -6.38 -35.93 -13.54
CA PHE A 427 -7.72 -36.44 -13.80
C PHE A 427 -8.32 -37.06 -12.55
N VAL A 428 -9.58 -36.78 -12.28
CA VAL A 428 -10.39 -37.46 -11.25
C VAL A 428 -11.59 -38.11 -11.91
N ARG A 429 -11.92 -39.34 -11.53
CA ARG A 429 -13.13 -40.05 -11.97
C ARG A 429 -13.91 -40.51 -10.76
N ILE A 430 -15.21 -40.22 -10.77
CA ILE A 430 -16.18 -40.69 -9.79
C ILE A 430 -17.04 -41.74 -10.47
N ASN A 431 -16.80 -43.01 -10.15
CA ASN A 431 -17.63 -44.12 -10.61
C ASN A 431 -18.85 -44.25 -9.69
N VAL A 432 -20.05 -44.23 -10.28
CA VAL A 432 -21.31 -44.24 -9.54
C VAL A 432 -21.73 -45.67 -9.22
N ASN A 433 -21.72 -46.04 -7.94
CA ASN A 433 -22.14 -47.37 -7.48
C ASN A 433 -23.62 -47.40 -7.07
N SER A 434 -24.12 -46.31 -6.47
CA SER A 434 -25.53 -46.18 -6.07
C SER A 434 -25.94 -44.72 -5.85
N GLY A 435 -27.26 -44.50 -5.78
CA GLY A 435 -27.88 -43.22 -5.46
C GLY A 435 -28.85 -43.37 -4.29
N TYR A 436 -29.43 -42.27 -3.82
CA TYR A 436 -30.36 -42.29 -2.69
C TYR A 436 -31.76 -42.80 -3.07
N GLY A 437 -32.11 -42.77 -4.35
CA GLY A 437 -33.42 -43.12 -4.91
C GLY A 437 -33.41 -44.37 -5.77
N MET A 438 -34.60 -44.73 -6.25
CA MET A 438 -34.81 -45.90 -7.13
C MET A 438 -35.10 -45.52 -8.59
N MET A 439 -34.97 -44.23 -8.93
CA MET A 439 -35.35 -43.69 -10.25
C MET A 439 -34.32 -44.00 -11.35
N GLY A 440 -33.11 -44.45 -10.99
CA GLY A 440 -32.05 -44.79 -11.95
C GLY A 440 -31.39 -43.59 -12.62
N GLN A 441 -31.60 -42.38 -12.11
CA GLN A 441 -30.91 -41.15 -12.49
C GLN A 441 -29.97 -40.72 -11.37
N PHE A 442 -28.89 -40.06 -11.75
CA PHE A 442 -27.81 -39.70 -10.85
C PHE A 442 -27.35 -38.29 -11.16
N GLY A 443 -27.09 -37.49 -10.14
CA GLY A 443 -26.67 -36.12 -10.31
C GLY A 443 -25.78 -35.61 -9.19
N LEU A 444 -25.15 -34.48 -9.48
CA LEU A 444 -24.38 -33.67 -8.54
C LEU A 444 -24.70 -32.20 -8.80
N SER A 445 -24.55 -31.39 -7.76
CA SER A 445 -24.71 -29.94 -7.88
C SER A 445 -23.39 -29.29 -8.28
N GLU A 446 -22.37 -29.43 -7.45
CA GLU A 446 -21.06 -28.80 -7.63
C GLU A 446 -19.98 -29.72 -7.04
N VAL A 447 -18.79 -29.70 -7.63
CA VAL A 447 -17.60 -30.36 -7.13
C VAL A 447 -16.44 -29.38 -7.21
N ARG A 448 -15.87 -29.05 -6.05
CA ARG A 448 -14.70 -28.19 -5.96
C ARG A 448 -13.47 -28.99 -5.59
N PHE A 449 -12.44 -28.89 -6.40
CA PHE A 449 -11.14 -29.51 -6.16
C PHE A 449 -10.20 -28.47 -5.56
N MET A 450 -9.58 -28.79 -4.42
CA MET A 450 -8.61 -27.94 -3.74
C MET A 450 -7.21 -28.51 -3.91
N TYR A 451 -6.20 -27.67 -4.18
CA TYR A 451 -4.81 -28.08 -4.36
C TYR A 451 -3.85 -27.30 -3.46
N ILE A 452 -2.77 -27.97 -3.05
CA ILE A 452 -1.63 -27.33 -2.39
C ILE A 452 -0.75 -26.73 -3.50
N PRO A 453 -0.41 -25.43 -3.46
CA PRO A 453 0.31 -24.76 -4.54
C PRO A 453 1.79 -25.14 -4.54
N ALA A 454 2.12 -26.34 -5.01
CA ALA A 454 3.47 -26.89 -5.03
C ALA A 454 4.36 -26.31 -6.15
N HIS A 455 3.78 -25.57 -7.10
CA HIS A 455 4.48 -24.93 -8.22
C HIS A 455 4.84 -23.48 -7.88
N ALA A 456 5.92 -22.99 -8.48
CA ALA A 456 6.23 -21.57 -8.49
C ALA A 456 5.12 -20.77 -9.19
N ARG A 457 4.80 -19.58 -8.66
CA ARG A 457 3.73 -18.70 -9.17
C ARG A 457 4.11 -17.23 -9.02
N GLU A 458 3.31 -16.33 -9.61
CA GLU A 458 3.50 -14.87 -9.50
C GLU A 458 4.93 -14.39 -9.86
N PRO A 459 5.38 -14.63 -11.10
CA PRO A 459 6.72 -14.24 -11.53
C PRO A 459 6.93 -12.72 -11.48
N GLN A 460 8.17 -12.33 -11.19
CA GLN A 460 8.72 -10.99 -11.32
C GLN A 460 10.04 -11.10 -12.11
N PRO A 461 10.21 -10.44 -13.26
CA PRO A 461 9.20 -9.66 -13.98
C PRO A 461 7.94 -10.48 -14.28
N ALA A 462 6.79 -9.80 -14.35
CA ALA A 462 5.53 -10.43 -14.70
C ALA A 462 5.64 -11.15 -16.06
N ASP A 463 4.86 -12.22 -16.25
CA ASP A 463 4.86 -12.93 -17.54
C ASP A 463 4.44 -12.00 -18.69
N GLY A 464 5.26 -11.99 -19.74
CA GLY A 464 5.15 -11.09 -20.89
C GLY A 464 5.60 -9.65 -20.63
N ALA A 465 6.28 -9.36 -19.50
CA ALA A 465 6.79 -8.02 -19.22
C ALA A 465 7.74 -7.53 -20.32
N ALA A 466 7.64 -6.25 -20.66
CA ALA A 466 8.51 -5.58 -21.63
C ALA A 466 9.41 -4.55 -20.94
N ASP A 467 10.46 -4.11 -21.64
CA ASP A 467 11.41 -3.10 -21.20
C ASP A 467 12.03 -3.39 -19.82
N VAL A 468 12.26 -4.67 -19.51
CA VAL A 468 12.90 -5.09 -18.27
C VAL A 468 14.35 -4.64 -18.24
N GLU A 469 14.77 -3.98 -17.17
CA GLU A 469 16.17 -3.60 -16.99
C GLU A 469 17.06 -4.86 -16.94
N VAL A 470 18.17 -4.87 -17.68
CA VAL A 470 19.08 -6.03 -17.76
C VAL A 470 19.73 -6.43 -16.42
N GLY A 471 19.70 -5.54 -15.41
CA GLY A 471 20.14 -5.83 -14.04
C GLY A 471 19.05 -6.42 -13.14
N THR A 472 17.84 -6.62 -13.65
CA THR A 472 16.69 -7.11 -12.88
C THR A 472 16.90 -8.55 -12.42
N ALA A 473 16.71 -8.79 -11.12
CA ALA A 473 16.61 -10.14 -10.60
C ALA A 473 15.22 -10.72 -10.89
N LEU A 474 15.18 -12.00 -11.23
CA LEU A 474 13.96 -12.79 -11.25
C LEU A 474 13.53 -13.07 -9.81
N ALA A 475 12.25 -13.01 -9.52
CA ALA A 475 11.65 -13.43 -8.28
C ALA A 475 10.30 -14.11 -8.55
N TRP A 476 9.84 -14.93 -7.62
CA TRP A 476 8.56 -15.63 -7.73
C TRP A 476 8.04 -15.94 -6.33
N ARG A 477 6.79 -16.35 -6.25
CA ARG A 477 6.22 -16.96 -5.06
C ARG A 477 6.50 -18.45 -5.08
N SER A 478 7.26 -18.92 -4.10
CA SER A 478 7.67 -20.32 -3.99
C SER A 478 6.49 -21.28 -3.94
N GLY A 479 6.70 -22.45 -4.52
CA GLY A 479 5.86 -23.62 -4.26
C GLY A 479 5.84 -23.96 -2.76
N ARG A 480 4.67 -24.33 -2.25
CA ARG A 480 4.52 -24.80 -0.86
C ARG A 480 5.38 -26.05 -0.67
N GLU A 481 6.14 -26.08 0.42
CA GLU A 481 7.08 -27.15 0.78
C GLU A 481 8.31 -27.29 -0.13
N ALA A 482 8.57 -26.33 -1.02
CA ALA A 482 9.83 -26.29 -1.75
C ALA A 482 11.03 -26.09 -0.80
N ALA A 483 12.07 -26.89 -1.00
CA ALA A 483 13.34 -26.76 -0.28
C ALA A 483 14.41 -26.00 -1.09
N SER A 484 14.32 -26.06 -2.42
CA SER A 484 15.16 -25.33 -3.35
C SER A 484 14.45 -25.14 -4.69
N HIS A 485 14.98 -24.23 -5.51
CA HIS A 485 14.41 -23.85 -6.78
C HIS A 485 15.46 -24.04 -7.88
N GLU A 486 15.15 -24.85 -8.89
CA GLU A 486 15.94 -24.91 -10.13
C GLU A 486 15.37 -23.89 -11.12
N VAL A 487 16.20 -22.93 -11.53
CA VAL A 487 15.81 -21.87 -12.46
C VAL A 487 16.36 -22.18 -13.84
N TYR A 488 15.45 -22.36 -14.79
CA TYR A 488 15.76 -22.58 -16.21
C TYR A 488 15.50 -21.30 -16.99
N LEU A 489 16.43 -20.90 -17.85
CA LEU A 489 16.38 -19.64 -18.60
C LEU A 489 16.99 -19.83 -20.00
N GLY A 490 16.40 -19.19 -21.01
CA GLY A 490 16.92 -19.21 -22.37
C GLY A 490 16.16 -18.29 -23.32
N ALA A 491 16.64 -18.15 -24.56
CA ALA A 491 15.97 -17.39 -25.62
C ALA A 491 15.03 -18.25 -26.49
N ASP A 492 15.03 -19.57 -26.29
CA ASP A 492 14.19 -20.54 -26.99
C ASP A 492 13.24 -21.21 -25.97
N PRO A 493 11.91 -21.04 -26.11
CA PRO A 493 10.95 -21.61 -25.16
C PRO A 493 10.97 -23.15 -25.12
N ASP A 494 11.44 -23.81 -26.18
CA ASP A 494 11.47 -25.26 -26.28
C ASP A 494 12.81 -25.86 -25.80
N ALA A 495 13.78 -25.02 -25.44
CA ALA A 495 15.16 -25.44 -25.12
C ALA A 495 15.80 -24.59 -24.01
N LEU A 496 15.19 -24.59 -22.82
CA LEU A 496 15.75 -23.92 -21.65
C LEU A 496 16.93 -24.70 -21.05
N ALA A 497 17.96 -23.98 -20.60
CA ALA A 497 19.07 -24.53 -19.85
C ALA A 497 18.94 -24.20 -18.36
N LEU A 498 19.42 -25.09 -17.48
CA LEU A 498 19.51 -24.80 -16.05
C LEU A 498 20.49 -23.65 -15.84
N ALA A 499 19.97 -22.50 -15.44
CA ALA A 499 20.75 -21.31 -15.14
C ALA A 499 21.34 -21.35 -13.72
N GLY A 500 20.63 -21.97 -12.77
CA GLY A 500 21.12 -22.19 -11.43
C GLY A 500 20.12 -22.85 -10.49
N THR A 501 20.59 -23.22 -9.30
CA THR A 501 19.76 -23.74 -8.21
C THR A 501 19.93 -22.84 -6.99
N VAL A 502 18.84 -22.33 -6.44
CA VAL A 502 18.83 -21.37 -5.33
C VAL A 502 17.94 -21.85 -4.19
N SER A 503 18.22 -21.39 -2.97
CA SER A 503 17.41 -21.69 -1.78
C SER A 503 16.38 -20.61 -1.44
N SER A 504 16.41 -19.49 -2.15
CA SER A 504 15.48 -18.37 -2.01
C SER A 504 14.74 -18.16 -3.32
N ALA A 505 13.53 -17.61 -3.27
CA ALA A 505 12.66 -17.36 -4.41
C ALA A 505 13.12 -16.18 -5.31
N THR A 506 14.42 -16.05 -5.53
CA THR A 506 15.03 -15.02 -6.36
C THR A 506 16.31 -15.52 -7.01
N PHE A 507 16.55 -15.05 -8.24
CA PHE A 507 17.72 -15.39 -9.04
C PHE A 507 18.13 -14.20 -9.92
N ALA A 508 19.42 -13.83 -9.91
CA ALA A 508 19.94 -12.74 -10.73
C ALA A 508 20.69 -13.29 -11.96
N PRO A 509 20.04 -13.38 -13.13
CA PRO A 509 20.69 -13.81 -14.36
C PRO A 509 21.56 -12.70 -14.96
N ALA A 510 22.46 -13.09 -15.86
CA ALA A 510 23.05 -12.15 -16.81
C ALA A 510 22.13 -12.01 -18.02
N LEU A 511 21.64 -10.80 -18.29
CA LEU A 511 20.73 -10.50 -19.39
C LEU A 511 21.40 -9.60 -20.43
N GLU A 512 20.98 -9.75 -21.68
CA GLU A 512 21.41 -8.92 -22.81
C GLU A 512 20.30 -7.95 -23.19
N PHE A 513 20.66 -6.76 -23.68
CA PHE A 513 19.71 -5.77 -24.20
C PHE A 513 18.94 -6.29 -25.42
N GLY A 514 17.72 -5.79 -25.62
CA GLY A 514 16.87 -6.07 -26.80
C GLY A 514 16.57 -7.54 -27.04
N SER A 515 16.61 -8.36 -25.99
CA SER A 515 16.40 -9.81 -26.04
C SER A 515 15.07 -10.21 -25.42
N ILE A 516 14.52 -11.34 -25.88
CA ILE A 516 13.38 -12.01 -25.25
C ILE A 516 13.92 -13.23 -24.54
N TYR A 517 13.54 -13.38 -23.27
CA TYR A 517 13.88 -14.53 -22.45
C TYR A 517 12.62 -15.29 -22.06
N TYR A 518 12.76 -16.60 -22.02
CA TYR A 518 11.80 -17.56 -21.48
C TYR A 518 12.43 -18.23 -20.27
N TRP A 519 11.63 -18.45 -19.23
CA TRP A 519 12.12 -19.04 -18.00
C TRP A 519 11.05 -19.85 -17.29
N GLN A 520 11.51 -20.78 -16.48
CA GLN A 520 10.68 -21.70 -15.71
C GLN A 520 11.39 -22.02 -14.41
N VAL A 521 10.61 -22.22 -13.35
CA VAL A 521 11.11 -22.68 -12.06
C VAL A 521 10.60 -24.08 -11.78
N VAL A 522 11.51 -24.98 -11.43
CA VAL A 522 11.17 -26.29 -10.88
C VAL A 522 11.36 -26.23 -9.37
N GLU A 523 10.27 -26.46 -8.63
CA GLU A 523 10.26 -26.48 -7.18
C GLU A 523 10.69 -27.86 -6.70
N VAL A 524 11.77 -27.94 -5.91
CA VAL A 524 12.41 -29.20 -5.54
C VAL A 524 12.36 -29.43 -4.03
N ASN A 525 11.98 -30.63 -3.63
CA ASN A 525 12.07 -31.14 -2.27
C ASN A 525 12.30 -32.67 -2.27
N GLU A 526 13.55 -33.08 -2.08
CA GLU A 526 13.96 -34.50 -2.06
C GLU A 526 13.41 -35.32 -0.88
N ALA A 527 12.82 -34.66 0.12
CA ALA A 527 12.20 -35.35 1.25
C ALA A 527 10.73 -35.74 0.97
N ASP A 528 10.11 -35.16 -0.05
CA ASP A 528 8.73 -35.41 -0.42
C ASP A 528 8.58 -36.65 -1.33
N ALA A 529 7.37 -37.22 -1.37
CA ALA A 529 7.06 -38.33 -2.26
C ALA A 529 7.13 -37.93 -3.75
N VAL A 530 6.77 -36.67 -4.05
CA VAL A 530 6.96 -36.03 -5.35
C VAL A 530 8.10 -35.03 -5.18
N THR A 531 9.27 -35.35 -5.72
CA THR A 531 10.50 -34.62 -5.42
C THR A 531 10.65 -33.31 -6.19
N ALA A 532 9.90 -33.13 -7.28
CA ALA A 532 9.98 -31.95 -8.13
C ALA A 532 8.62 -31.58 -8.75
N TRP A 533 8.32 -30.29 -8.79
CA TRP A 533 7.13 -29.71 -9.42
C TRP A 533 7.54 -28.69 -10.47
N THR A 534 7.35 -29.05 -11.75
CA THR A 534 7.71 -28.19 -12.89
C THR A 534 6.67 -27.09 -13.08
N GLY A 535 7.08 -25.82 -12.87
CA GLY A 535 6.21 -24.65 -12.97
C GLY A 535 5.80 -24.29 -14.40
N ASP A 536 5.08 -23.17 -14.54
CA ASP A 536 4.70 -22.64 -15.84
C ASP A 536 5.91 -22.02 -16.58
N LEU A 537 5.79 -21.93 -17.91
CA LEU A 537 6.74 -21.20 -18.74
C LEU A 537 6.36 -19.72 -18.78
N TRP A 538 7.26 -18.86 -18.34
CA TRP A 538 7.10 -17.41 -18.35
C TRP A 538 8.06 -16.75 -19.33
N SER A 539 7.78 -15.52 -19.71
CA SER A 539 8.59 -14.74 -20.64
C SER A 539 8.72 -13.28 -20.24
N PHE A 540 9.77 -12.60 -20.72
CA PHE A 540 9.90 -11.15 -20.68
C PHE A 540 10.85 -10.66 -21.78
N SER A 541 10.76 -9.38 -22.15
CA SER A 541 11.73 -8.71 -23.01
C SER A 541 12.50 -7.63 -22.25
N THR A 542 13.80 -7.57 -22.48
CA THR A 542 14.68 -6.58 -21.88
C THR A 542 14.63 -5.25 -22.64
N GLN A 543 14.94 -4.15 -21.97
CA GLN A 543 15.17 -2.85 -22.61
C GLN A 543 16.16 -2.97 -23.79
N ASP A 544 15.92 -2.21 -24.87
CA ASP A 544 16.78 -2.19 -26.06
C ASP A 544 18.11 -1.45 -25.83
N TYR A 545 18.10 -0.50 -24.88
CA TYR A 545 19.23 0.34 -24.53
C TYR A 545 19.04 0.87 -23.11
N ALA A 546 20.14 1.29 -22.46
CA ALA A 546 20.09 2.06 -21.22
C ALA A 546 20.46 3.51 -21.51
N SER A 547 19.81 4.45 -20.80
CA SER A 547 20.28 5.83 -20.77
C SER A 547 21.59 5.87 -19.99
N ILE A 548 22.68 6.28 -20.64
CA ILE A 548 23.98 6.40 -19.99
C ILE A 548 24.09 7.76 -19.29
N ASP A 549 23.59 8.83 -19.90
CA ASP A 549 23.62 10.19 -19.35
C ASP A 549 22.64 11.14 -20.07
N GLY A 550 22.18 12.16 -19.35
CA GLY A 550 21.27 13.20 -19.84
C GLY A 550 22.03 14.39 -20.40
N PHE A 551 22.42 14.32 -21.69
CA PHE A 551 23.23 15.37 -22.31
C PHE A 551 22.59 16.76 -22.29
N GLU A 552 21.28 16.88 -22.12
CA GLU A 552 20.53 18.14 -22.05
C GLU A 552 20.87 19.03 -20.86
N ALA A 553 21.45 18.48 -19.79
CA ALA A 553 21.85 19.24 -18.61
C ALA A 553 23.15 20.03 -18.80
N TYR A 554 23.99 19.62 -19.77
CA TYR A 554 25.25 20.30 -20.06
C TYR A 554 25.01 21.65 -20.73
N ASN A 555 25.77 22.64 -20.31
CA ASN A 555 25.74 23.97 -20.90
C ASN A 555 27.17 24.49 -21.13
N ASP A 556 27.28 25.69 -21.69
CA ASP A 556 28.59 26.27 -22.04
C ASP A 556 29.24 27.05 -20.87
N ASP A 557 28.76 26.89 -19.64
CA ASP A 557 29.25 27.59 -18.44
C ASP A 557 30.43 26.84 -17.79
N ILE A 558 31.63 27.29 -18.16
CA ILE A 558 32.89 26.76 -17.62
C ILE A 558 33.08 27.18 -16.16
N GLU A 559 32.64 28.38 -15.77
CA GLU A 559 32.84 28.90 -14.40
C GLU A 559 31.97 28.13 -13.38
N ALA A 560 30.78 27.71 -13.79
CA ALA A 560 29.90 26.86 -13.01
C ALA A 560 30.29 25.37 -13.04
N GLY A 561 31.23 24.97 -13.91
CA GLY A 561 31.68 23.58 -14.03
C GLY A 561 30.67 22.65 -14.71
N THR A 562 29.76 23.19 -15.53
CA THR A 562 28.63 22.46 -16.13
C THR A 562 28.83 22.12 -17.60
N ALA A 563 30.03 22.33 -18.14
CA ALA A 563 30.40 21.89 -19.49
C ALA A 563 30.61 20.36 -19.58
N ILE A 564 30.27 19.79 -20.73
CA ILE A 564 30.21 18.33 -20.96
C ILE A 564 31.52 17.58 -20.64
N PHE A 565 32.67 18.20 -20.90
CA PHE A 565 34.00 17.62 -20.64
C PHE A 565 34.37 17.56 -19.14
N TYR A 566 33.60 18.18 -18.25
CA TYR A 566 33.81 18.04 -16.80
C TYR A 566 33.31 16.71 -16.26
N THR A 567 32.25 16.13 -16.85
CA THR A 567 31.75 14.80 -16.47
C THR A 567 32.46 13.70 -17.25
N TRP A 568 32.61 13.89 -18.56
CA TRP A 568 33.22 12.92 -19.46
C TRP A 568 34.69 13.27 -19.66
N LEU A 569 35.55 12.62 -18.86
CA LEU A 569 37.00 12.78 -18.95
C LEU A 569 37.49 12.43 -20.36
N ASP A 570 38.29 13.31 -20.94
CA ASP A 570 38.86 13.14 -22.27
C ASP A 570 40.38 13.34 -22.27
N GLY A 571 40.96 13.30 -23.47
CA GLY A 571 42.39 13.48 -23.73
C GLY A 571 42.99 14.78 -23.21
N TRP A 572 42.21 15.83 -22.97
CA TRP A 572 42.70 17.06 -22.34
C TRP A 572 43.00 16.88 -20.86
N VAL A 573 42.30 15.97 -20.19
CA VAL A 573 42.45 15.72 -18.75
C VAL A 573 43.43 14.58 -18.47
N ASN A 574 43.44 13.54 -19.32
CA ASN A 574 44.25 12.33 -19.12
C ASN A 574 45.41 12.15 -20.12
N ASP A 575 45.70 13.15 -20.96
CA ASP A 575 46.76 13.16 -21.99
C ASP A 575 46.62 12.04 -23.05
N THR A 576 45.38 11.65 -23.39
CA THR A 576 45.08 10.65 -24.44
C THR A 576 44.58 11.28 -25.75
N GLY A 577 44.32 10.45 -26.76
CA GLY A 577 43.88 10.90 -28.09
C GLY A 577 42.37 11.21 -28.23
N SER A 578 41.57 11.11 -27.17
CA SER A 578 40.12 11.37 -27.22
C SER A 578 39.78 12.85 -26.96
N SER A 579 38.66 13.32 -27.49
CA SER A 579 38.06 14.61 -27.11
C SER A 579 36.55 14.48 -27.00
N VAL A 580 35.97 14.95 -25.89
CA VAL A 580 34.53 14.95 -25.64
C VAL A 580 33.99 16.37 -25.74
N GLY A 581 33.07 16.59 -26.66
CA GLY A 581 32.60 17.92 -27.01
C GLY A 581 33.48 18.62 -28.05
N TYR A 582 33.03 19.78 -28.50
CA TYR A 582 33.82 20.69 -29.31
C TYR A 582 34.84 21.44 -28.46
N ILE A 583 35.91 21.92 -29.10
CA ILE A 583 36.96 22.72 -28.42
C ILE A 583 36.46 24.14 -28.11
N GLU A 584 35.46 24.61 -28.84
CA GLU A 584 34.89 25.94 -28.74
C GLU A 584 33.38 25.85 -28.53
N THR A 585 32.80 26.85 -27.87
CA THR A 585 31.36 26.90 -27.62
C THR A 585 30.56 26.99 -28.94
N PRO A 586 29.41 26.30 -29.06
CA PRO A 586 28.83 25.41 -28.07
C PRO A 586 29.61 24.10 -27.94
N PHE A 587 29.88 23.66 -26.71
CA PHE A 587 30.69 22.45 -26.48
C PHE A 587 29.95 21.16 -26.83
N ALA A 588 28.62 21.17 -26.82
CA ALA A 588 27.80 20.07 -27.35
C ALA A 588 27.32 20.36 -28.79
N GLU A 589 27.03 19.31 -29.57
CA GLU A 589 26.49 19.44 -30.93
C GLU A 589 25.00 19.74 -30.88
N LYS A 590 24.57 20.86 -31.49
CA LYS A 590 23.18 21.35 -31.44
C LYS A 590 22.42 21.18 -32.77
N THR A 591 23.07 20.68 -33.82
CA THR A 591 22.52 20.57 -35.18
C THR A 591 22.34 19.13 -35.65
N ILE A 592 23.27 18.24 -35.33
CA ILE A 592 23.17 16.80 -35.66
C ILE A 592 22.74 16.05 -34.40
N VAL A 593 21.43 15.99 -34.18
CA VAL A 593 20.82 15.45 -32.96
C VAL A 593 19.80 14.37 -33.34
N HIS A 594 19.89 13.20 -32.69
CA HIS A 594 18.97 12.07 -32.95
C HIS A 594 17.70 12.12 -32.05
N GLY A 595 17.69 13.00 -31.03
CA GLY A 595 16.58 13.37 -30.14
C GLY A 595 17.07 14.37 -29.06
N GLY A 596 16.21 15.27 -28.57
CA GLY A 596 16.61 16.34 -27.61
C GLY A 596 17.04 17.65 -28.28
N SER A 597 17.79 18.49 -27.57
CA SER A 597 18.35 19.75 -28.08
C SER A 597 19.84 19.68 -28.41
N GLN A 598 20.53 18.65 -27.91
CA GLN A 598 21.95 18.45 -28.17
C GLN A 598 22.40 16.99 -28.17
N SER A 599 23.54 16.72 -28.78
CA SER A 599 24.22 15.42 -28.77
C SER A 599 25.69 15.59 -28.36
N MET A 600 26.34 14.52 -27.93
CA MET A 600 27.76 14.52 -27.56
C MET A 600 28.65 14.27 -28.80
N PRO A 601 29.42 15.27 -29.28
CA PRO A 601 30.50 15.02 -30.22
C PRO A 601 31.59 14.23 -29.51
N LEU A 602 32.05 13.14 -30.15
CA LEU A 602 33.19 12.35 -29.69
C LEU A 602 34.17 12.22 -30.87
N ALA A 603 35.42 12.58 -30.65
CA ALA A 603 36.51 12.34 -31.60
C ALA A 603 37.66 11.60 -30.91
N TYR A 604 38.42 10.85 -31.69
CA TYR A 604 39.62 10.15 -31.23
C TYR A 604 40.67 10.14 -32.34
N ASP A 605 41.95 10.30 -31.95
CA ASP A 605 43.09 10.21 -32.86
C ASP A 605 44.24 9.41 -32.21
N ASN A 606 44.50 8.23 -32.76
CA ASN A 606 45.61 7.36 -32.35
C ASN A 606 46.80 7.43 -33.32
N ALA A 607 46.82 8.35 -34.27
CA ALA A 607 47.91 8.51 -35.24
C ALA A 607 49.17 9.15 -34.62
N THR A 608 49.02 9.80 -33.47
CA THR A 608 50.13 10.43 -32.73
C THR A 608 50.20 9.90 -31.30
N SER A 609 51.37 10.02 -30.67
CA SER A 609 51.58 9.61 -29.27
C SER A 609 50.52 10.28 -28.37
N PRO A 610 49.87 9.55 -27.45
CA PRO A 610 50.27 8.25 -26.93
C PRO A 610 49.77 7.02 -27.71
N PHE A 611 49.20 7.20 -28.91
CA PHE A 611 48.68 6.15 -29.80
C PHE A 611 47.51 5.33 -29.20
N TYR A 612 46.87 5.87 -28.16
CA TYR A 612 45.64 5.34 -27.59
C TYR A 612 44.72 6.50 -27.19
N SER A 613 43.42 6.22 -27.18
CA SER A 613 42.34 7.14 -26.79
C SER A 613 41.52 6.42 -25.73
N GLU A 614 41.18 7.12 -24.66
CA GLU A 614 40.36 6.61 -23.55
C GLU A 614 39.14 7.49 -23.35
#